data_AF-A0A7S0A309-F1
#
_entry.id   AF-A0A7S0A309-F1
#
_cell.length_a   1.000
_cell.length_b   1.000
_cell.length_c   1.000
_cell.angle_alpha   90.00
_cell.angle_beta   90.00
_cell.angle_gamma   90.00
#
_symmetry.space_group_name_H-M   'P 1'
#
loop_
_entity.id
_entity.type
_entity.pdbx_description
1 polymer ?
#
loop_
_entity_poly.entity_id
_entity_poly.type
_entity_poly.pdbx_seq_one_letter_code
_entity_poly.pdbx_strand_id
1 'polypeptide(L)'
;PGLVTAAGRSATAGGLTDPAGGAAMVAGHGKSEHSESPQALERMQVALQESVKQAVEPIGHLEEEWSQEEMVDNIVKHFQKAGQFPELLALPWEQAVSHFVEHAMRSYAGAHFERPWFFELDLSEAICSALWELLVASRASPQA
;
A
#
# COMPACT_ATOMS: atom_id res chain seq x y z
N PRO A 1 -43.52 15.38 -13.72
CA PRO A 1 -44.79 15.30 -12.95
C PRO A 1 -44.82 14.06 -12.06
N GLY A 2 -44.63 14.26 -10.76
CA GLY A 2 -44.63 13.19 -9.75
C GLY A 2 -43.94 13.64 -8.46
N LEU A 3 -44.63 14.46 -7.65
CA LEU A 3 -44.36 14.65 -6.21
C LEU A 3 -44.58 13.31 -5.47
N VAL A 4 -44.01 13.04 -4.29
CA VAL A 4 -44.47 13.40 -2.91
C VAL A 4 -43.42 12.76 -1.94
N THR A 5 -42.64 13.48 -1.09
CA THR A 5 -42.84 14.02 0.29
C THR A 5 -42.47 13.10 1.47
N ALA A 6 -41.90 13.75 2.52
CA ALA A 6 -41.73 13.40 3.95
C ALA A 6 -40.38 12.77 4.36
N ALA A 7 -39.46 13.45 5.08
CA ALA A 7 -39.50 14.12 6.40
C ALA A 7 -39.54 13.15 7.60
N GLY A 8 -38.45 13.13 8.38
CA GLY A 8 -38.37 12.47 9.68
C GLY A 8 -37.11 12.90 10.45
N ARG A 9 -37.27 13.86 11.37
CA ARG A 9 -36.25 14.30 12.34
C ARG A 9 -36.22 13.31 13.51
N SER A 10 -35.06 13.06 14.11
CA SER A 10 -35.00 12.88 15.57
C SER A 10 -33.61 13.17 16.10
N ALA A 11 -33.56 14.03 17.11
CA ALA A 11 -32.39 14.40 17.88
C ALA A 11 -32.40 13.61 19.20
N THR A 12 -31.22 13.18 19.67
CA THR A 12 -31.03 12.81 21.07
C THR A 12 -29.73 13.41 21.59
N ALA A 13 -29.90 14.31 22.54
CA ALA A 13 -28.87 14.83 23.43
C ALA A 13 -28.76 13.95 24.69
N GLY A 14 -27.55 13.84 25.23
CA GLY A 14 -27.19 13.27 26.52
C GLY A 14 -25.66 13.14 26.50
N GLY A 15 -24.86 13.70 27.41
CA GLY A 15 -24.92 13.84 28.86
C GLY A 15 -23.50 13.52 29.33
N LEU A 16 -22.66 14.53 29.61
CA LEU A 16 -22.17 14.90 30.95
C LEU A 16 -21.69 13.72 31.83
N THR A 17 -20.38 13.61 32.08
CA THR A 17 -19.72 13.48 33.41
C THR A 17 -18.21 13.18 33.29
N ASP A 18 -17.42 14.19 33.67
CA ASP A 18 -16.25 14.27 34.57
C ASP A 18 -15.21 13.12 34.83
N PRO A 19 -14.02 13.50 35.37
CA PRO A 19 -12.73 12.83 35.20
C PRO A 19 -12.25 12.06 36.45
N ALA A 20 -11.17 11.28 36.30
CA ALA A 20 -9.99 11.23 37.19
C ALA A 20 -9.32 9.84 37.22
N GLY A 21 -7.99 9.85 37.13
CA GLY A 21 -7.12 9.04 37.99
C GLY A 21 -6.81 7.61 37.55
N GLY A 22 -5.52 7.31 37.40
CA GLY A 22 -5.05 5.91 37.44
C GLY A 22 -3.70 5.68 36.78
N ALA A 23 -2.64 5.72 37.58
CA ALA A 23 -1.28 5.39 37.21
C ALA A 23 -1.11 3.92 36.78
N ALA A 24 -0.21 3.68 35.82
CA ALA A 24 0.58 2.44 35.77
C ALA A 24 1.87 2.67 34.97
N MET A 25 2.99 2.49 35.67
CA MET A 25 4.32 2.31 35.08
C MET A 25 4.41 0.98 34.33
N VAL A 26 5.48 0.86 33.54
CA VAL A 26 6.10 -0.37 33.01
C VAL A 26 5.67 -0.78 31.60
N ALA A 27 6.53 -0.46 30.63
CA ALA A 27 6.92 -1.42 29.60
C ALA A 27 8.33 -1.06 29.09
N GLY A 28 9.25 -2.01 29.20
CA GLY A 28 10.65 -1.86 28.85
C GLY A 28 10.87 -1.51 27.38
N HIS A 29 11.81 -0.61 27.15
CA HIS A 29 12.43 -0.43 25.85
C HIS A 29 13.38 -1.60 25.60
N GLY A 30 12.81 -2.75 25.19
CA GLY A 30 13.55 -3.75 24.43
C GLY A 30 13.73 -3.21 23.02
N LYS A 31 14.81 -2.47 22.77
CA LYS A 31 15.29 -2.23 21.41
C LYS A 31 15.74 -3.59 20.86
N SER A 32 14.85 -4.30 20.19
CA SER A 32 15.27 -5.35 19.26
C SER A 32 15.78 -4.65 18.01
N GLU A 33 17.09 -4.63 17.85
CA GLU A 33 17.80 -4.20 16.64
C GLU A 33 17.58 -5.24 15.54
N HIS A 34 16.45 -5.14 14.83
CA HIS A 34 16.27 -5.76 13.51
C HIS A 34 16.14 -4.64 12.46
N SER A 35 17.26 -3.98 12.17
CA SER A 35 17.33 -2.85 11.23
C SER A 35 17.73 -3.26 9.81
N GLU A 36 17.39 -4.48 9.37
CA GLU A 36 17.54 -4.89 7.96
C GLU A 36 16.28 -4.62 7.12
N SER A 37 15.11 -4.51 7.78
CA SER A 37 13.82 -4.20 7.14
C SER A 37 13.79 -2.89 6.32
N PRO A 38 14.42 -1.78 6.76
CA PRO A 38 14.34 -0.51 6.02
C PRO A 38 15.03 -0.55 4.65
N GLN A 39 16.15 -1.25 4.55
CA GLN A 39 16.97 -1.27 3.34
C GLN A 39 16.34 -2.09 2.22
N ALA A 40 15.65 -3.19 2.56
CA ALA A 40 14.91 -4.00 1.60
C ALA A 40 13.74 -3.22 0.98
N LEU A 41 13.00 -2.48 1.82
CA LEU A 41 11.88 -1.64 1.36
C LEU A 41 12.36 -0.50 0.45
N GLU A 42 13.52 0.08 0.74
CA GLU A 42 14.14 1.10 -0.10
C GLU A 42 14.53 0.54 -1.48
N ARG A 43 15.20 -0.63 -1.53
CA ARG A 43 15.55 -1.26 -2.81
C ARG A 43 14.32 -1.64 -3.62
N MET A 44 13.29 -2.19 -2.97
CA MET A 44 12.01 -2.50 -3.59
C MET A 44 11.36 -1.24 -4.18
N GLN A 45 11.38 -0.12 -3.44
CA GLN A 45 10.87 1.17 -3.93
C GLN A 45 11.61 1.64 -5.18
N VAL A 46 12.94 1.61 -5.18
CA VAL A 46 13.75 2.01 -6.33
C VAL A 46 13.41 1.14 -7.55
N ALA A 47 13.39 -0.19 -7.36
CA ALA A 47 13.07 -1.13 -8.42
C ALA A 47 11.66 -0.92 -9.01
N LEU A 48 10.67 -0.66 -8.16
CA LEU A 48 9.31 -0.31 -8.59
C LEU A 48 9.30 0.97 -9.42
N GLN A 49 9.99 2.01 -8.94
CA GLN A 49 9.96 3.33 -9.56
C GLN A 49 10.59 3.30 -10.95
N GLU A 50 11.72 2.61 -11.12
CA GLU A 50 12.36 2.42 -12.42
C GLU A 50 11.49 1.59 -13.39
N SER A 51 10.95 0.47 -12.91
CA SER A 51 10.15 -0.44 -13.76
C SER A 51 8.83 0.20 -14.20
N VAL A 52 8.13 0.87 -13.28
CA VAL A 52 6.87 1.57 -13.61
C VAL A 52 7.12 2.73 -14.55
N LYS A 53 8.24 3.46 -14.40
CA LYS A 53 8.62 4.52 -15.33
C LYS A 53 8.76 4.00 -16.77
N GLN A 54 9.42 2.86 -16.95
CA GLN A 54 9.57 2.23 -18.26
C GLN A 54 8.22 1.76 -18.83
N ALA A 55 7.35 1.21 -17.98
CA ALA A 55 6.02 0.77 -18.40
C ALA A 55 5.08 1.94 -18.76
N VAL A 56 5.23 3.10 -18.11
CA VAL A 56 4.43 4.31 -18.38
C VAL A 56 4.87 5.02 -19.65
N GLU A 57 6.17 5.02 -19.99
CA GLU A 57 6.72 5.73 -21.15
C GLU A 57 5.92 5.54 -22.47
N PRO A 58 5.60 4.30 -22.91
CA PRO A 58 4.87 4.08 -24.16
C PRO A 58 3.39 4.51 -24.10
N ILE A 59 2.78 4.55 -22.91
CA ILE A 59 1.33 4.77 -22.74
C ILE A 59 0.99 6.12 -22.12
N GLY A 60 1.98 6.93 -21.73
CA GLY A 60 1.74 8.19 -21.03
C GLY A 60 0.89 9.20 -21.81
N HIS A 61 0.78 9.05 -23.13
CA HIS A 61 -0.08 9.86 -24.00
C HIS A 61 -1.59 9.54 -23.86
N LEU A 62 -1.95 8.42 -23.21
CA LEU A 62 -3.33 8.02 -22.95
C LEU A 62 -3.91 8.66 -21.68
N GLU A 63 -3.07 9.30 -20.85
CA GLU A 63 -3.49 10.03 -19.66
C GLU A 63 -3.58 11.52 -19.98
N GLU A 64 -4.72 12.12 -19.64
CA GLU A 64 -5.02 13.53 -19.97
C GLU A 64 -4.83 14.44 -18.76
N GLU A 65 -4.97 13.90 -17.54
CA GLU A 65 -5.01 14.68 -16.31
C GLU A 65 -3.64 14.78 -15.62
N TRP A 66 -2.81 13.75 -15.77
CA TRP A 66 -1.55 13.61 -15.05
C TRP A 66 -0.36 13.65 -16.00
N SER A 67 0.73 14.26 -15.54
CA SER A 67 2.04 14.07 -16.15
C SER A 67 2.50 12.61 -16.00
N GLN A 68 3.45 12.19 -16.84
CA GLN A 68 4.03 10.85 -16.71
C GLN A 68 4.66 10.61 -15.33
N GLU A 69 5.29 11.63 -14.74
CA GLU A 69 5.86 11.53 -13.39
C GLU A 69 4.77 11.30 -12.33
N GLU A 70 3.66 12.05 -12.41
CA GLU A 70 2.50 11.84 -11.53
C GLU A 70 1.84 10.49 -11.72
N MET A 71 1.77 9.96 -12.95
CA MET A 71 1.30 8.60 -13.20
C MET A 71 2.19 7.58 -12.45
N VAL A 72 3.50 7.67 -12.63
CA VAL A 72 4.47 6.77 -11.97
C VAL A 72 4.31 6.84 -10.46
N ASP A 73 4.28 8.04 -9.88
CA ASP A 73 4.16 8.22 -8.44
C ASP A 73 2.85 7.67 -7.87
N ASN A 74 1.73 7.88 -8.57
CA ASN A 74 0.43 7.35 -8.15
C ASN A 74 0.41 5.81 -8.19
N ILE A 75 0.94 5.20 -9.25
CA ILE A 75 1.01 3.74 -9.38
C ILE A 75 1.92 3.17 -8.27
N VAL A 76 3.16 3.64 -8.17
CA VAL A 76 4.18 3.14 -7.23
C VAL A 76 3.70 3.21 -5.78
N LYS A 77 2.97 4.27 -5.40
CA LYS A 77 2.40 4.44 -4.05
C LYS A 77 1.52 3.26 -3.61
N HIS A 78 0.80 2.61 -4.53
CA HIS A 78 -0.04 1.46 -4.20
C HIS A 78 0.80 0.22 -3.87
N PHE A 79 1.89 0.00 -4.60
CA PHE A 79 2.83 -1.10 -4.36
C PHE A 79 3.66 -0.88 -3.09
N GLN A 80 4.10 0.35 -2.83
CA GLN A 80 4.81 0.70 -1.60
C GLN A 80 3.97 0.43 -0.35
N LYS A 81 2.69 0.83 -0.38
CA LYS A 81 1.76 0.55 0.72
C LYS A 81 1.57 -0.94 0.97
N ALA A 82 1.53 -1.75 -0.09
CA ALA A 82 1.47 -3.21 0.05
C ALA A 82 2.73 -3.76 0.72
N GLY A 83 3.92 -3.27 0.33
CA GLY A 83 5.19 -3.71 0.92
C GLY A 83 5.43 -3.27 2.36
N GLN A 84 4.76 -2.21 2.82
CA GLN A 84 4.86 -1.70 4.20
C GLN A 84 4.06 -2.53 5.23
N PHE A 85 3.39 -3.62 4.83
CA PHE A 85 2.72 -4.50 5.77
C PHE A 85 3.75 -5.19 6.69
N PRO A 86 3.71 -4.95 8.02
CA PRO A 86 4.74 -5.48 8.93
C PRO A 86 4.83 -7.01 8.92
N GLU A 87 3.72 -7.67 8.65
CA GLU A 87 3.58 -9.12 8.63
C GLU A 87 4.25 -9.75 7.40
N LEU A 88 4.51 -9.01 6.32
CA LEU A 88 5.09 -9.56 5.08
C LEU A 88 6.43 -10.24 5.30
N LEU A 89 7.29 -9.66 6.14
CA LEU A 89 8.62 -10.21 6.42
C LEU A 89 8.57 -11.39 7.40
N ALA A 90 7.46 -11.57 8.13
CA ALA A 90 7.27 -12.67 9.07
C ALA A 90 6.64 -13.90 8.41
N LEU A 91 6.03 -13.75 7.23
CA LEU A 91 5.38 -14.83 6.50
C LEU A 91 6.40 -15.68 5.71
N PRO A 92 6.12 -16.97 5.45
CA PRO A 92 6.81 -17.73 4.41
C PRO A 92 6.77 -16.98 3.08
N TRP A 93 7.85 -17.02 2.30
CA TRP A 93 8.01 -16.17 1.12
C TRP A 93 6.85 -16.35 0.13
N GLU A 94 6.31 -17.57 -0.04
CA GLU A 94 5.16 -17.84 -0.90
C GLU A 94 3.93 -17.05 -0.46
N GLN A 95 3.65 -17.04 0.84
CA GLN A 95 2.52 -16.33 1.42
C GLN A 95 2.75 -14.81 1.38
N ALA A 96 3.99 -14.36 1.62
CA ALA A 96 4.36 -12.96 1.52
C ALA A 96 4.16 -12.43 0.09
N VAL A 97 4.59 -13.19 -0.93
CA VAL A 97 4.39 -12.84 -2.34
C VAL A 97 2.90 -12.75 -2.68
N SER A 98 2.10 -13.77 -2.33
CA SER A 98 0.66 -13.74 -2.58
C SER A 98 -0.01 -12.55 -1.90
N HIS A 99 0.31 -12.30 -0.63
CA HIS A 99 -0.27 -11.20 0.13
C HIS A 99 0.12 -9.83 -0.47
N PHE A 100 1.39 -9.65 -0.84
CA PHE A 100 1.86 -8.43 -1.49
C PHE A 100 1.11 -8.17 -2.80
N VAL A 101 1.05 -9.16 -3.70
CA VAL A 101 0.41 -9.02 -5.02
C VAL A 101 -1.09 -8.76 -4.86
N GLU A 102 -1.79 -9.51 -4.02
CA GLU A 102 -3.21 -9.31 -3.79
C GLU A 102 -3.53 -7.91 -3.27
N HIS A 103 -2.77 -7.43 -2.27
CA HIS A 103 -2.97 -6.10 -1.71
C HIS A 103 -2.63 -4.99 -2.70
N ALA A 104 -1.50 -5.11 -3.40
CA ALA A 104 -1.07 -4.14 -4.38
C ALA A 104 -2.08 -4.03 -5.54
N MET A 105 -2.44 -5.17 -6.14
CA MET A 105 -3.35 -5.21 -7.29
C MET A 105 -4.77 -4.81 -6.93
N ARG A 106 -5.27 -5.17 -5.74
CA ARG A 106 -6.58 -4.71 -5.26
C ARG A 106 -6.59 -3.18 -5.10
N SER A 107 -5.52 -2.61 -4.52
CA SER A 107 -5.45 -1.17 -4.33
C SER A 107 -5.27 -0.41 -5.64
N TYR A 108 -4.44 -0.92 -6.55
CA TYR A 108 -4.21 -0.35 -7.87
C TYR A 108 -5.49 -0.40 -8.73
N ALA A 109 -6.13 -1.56 -8.83
CA ALA A 109 -7.38 -1.73 -9.56
C ALA A 109 -8.48 -0.83 -9.00
N GLY A 110 -8.64 -0.76 -7.67
CA GLY A 110 -9.65 0.10 -7.05
C GLY A 110 -9.47 1.60 -7.34
N ALA A 111 -8.23 2.05 -7.60
CA ALA A 111 -7.92 3.45 -7.85
C ALA A 111 -7.92 3.83 -9.34
N HIS A 112 -7.60 2.87 -10.23
CA HIS A 112 -7.27 3.18 -11.63
C HIS A 112 -8.06 2.40 -12.67
N PHE A 113 -9.01 1.52 -12.31
CA PHE A 113 -9.70 0.69 -13.31
C PHE A 113 -10.47 1.47 -14.40
N GLU A 114 -10.87 2.71 -14.12
CA GLU A 114 -11.56 3.58 -15.08
C GLU A 114 -10.61 4.34 -16.01
N ARG A 115 -9.30 4.25 -15.78
CA ARG A 115 -8.29 4.96 -16.56
C ARG A 115 -8.10 4.28 -17.94
N PRO A 116 -8.03 5.04 -19.05
CA PRO A 116 -7.91 4.46 -20.39
C PRO A 116 -6.71 3.54 -20.59
N TRP A 117 -5.61 3.83 -19.90
CA TRP A 117 -4.36 3.08 -19.95
C TRP A 117 -4.31 1.86 -19.02
N PHE A 118 -5.34 1.62 -18.20
CA PHE A 118 -5.31 0.58 -17.16
C PHE A 118 -4.94 -0.81 -17.70
N PHE A 119 -5.53 -1.20 -18.84
CA PHE A 119 -5.26 -2.50 -19.47
C PHE A 119 -4.06 -2.50 -20.42
N GLU A 120 -3.53 -1.32 -20.76
CA GLU A 120 -2.35 -1.17 -21.61
C GLU A 120 -1.05 -1.17 -20.79
N LEU A 121 -1.15 -0.90 -19.48
CA LEU A 121 0.00 -0.86 -18.58
C LEU A 121 0.44 -2.27 -18.18
N ASP A 122 1.65 -2.65 -18.61
CA ASP A 122 2.29 -3.89 -18.15
C ASP A 122 3.07 -3.65 -16.84
N LEU A 123 2.56 -4.21 -15.75
CA LEU A 123 3.18 -4.14 -14.42
C LEU A 123 3.98 -5.39 -14.06
N SER A 124 4.11 -6.35 -14.98
CA SER A 124 4.74 -7.65 -14.71
C SER A 124 6.17 -7.49 -14.21
N GLU A 125 6.96 -6.64 -14.89
CA GLU A 125 8.35 -6.37 -14.51
C GLU A 125 8.45 -5.68 -13.15
N ALA A 126 7.65 -4.64 -12.93
CA ALA A 126 7.63 -3.91 -11.66
C ALA A 126 7.30 -4.83 -10.47
N ILE A 127 6.29 -5.70 -10.63
CA ILE A 127 5.90 -6.67 -9.61
C ILE A 127 7.03 -7.68 -9.38
N CYS A 128 7.60 -8.26 -10.43
CA CYS A 128 8.67 -9.25 -10.30
C CYS A 128 9.91 -8.66 -9.60
N SER A 129 10.32 -7.46 -9.99
CA SER A 129 11.48 -6.77 -9.40
C SER A 129 11.25 -6.44 -7.92
N ALA A 130 10.05 -6.00 -7.54
CA ALA A 130 9.69 -5.76 -6.14
C ALA A 130 9.72 -7.05 -5.30
N LEU A 131 9.14 -8.13 -5.84
CA LEU A 131 9.09 -9.43 -5.18
C LEU A 131 10.48 -10.05 -5.02
N TRP A 132 11.39 -9.80 -5.96
CA TRP A 132 12.78 -10.25 -5.84
C TRP A 132 13.47 -9.64 -4.62
N GLU A 133 13.30 -8.34 -4.39
CA GLU A 133 13.86 -7.67 -3.21
C GLU A 133 13.26 -8.19 -1.90
N LEU A 134 11.95 -8.48 -1.89
CA LEU A 134 11.27 -9.09 -0.75
C LEU A 134 11.81 -10.51 -0.48
N LEU A 135 12.03 -11.31 -1.51
CA LEU A 135 12.60 -12.65 -1.40
C LEU A 135 14.02 -12.59 -0.84
N VAL A 136 14.87 -11.71 -1.36
CA VAL A 136 16.24 -11.51 -0.85
C VAL A 136 16.22 -11.13 0.63
N ALA A 137 15.32 -10.24 1.04
CA ALA A 137 15.16 -9.84 2.45
C ALA A 137 14.69 -11.00 3.35
N SER A 138 13.74 -11.81 2.87
CA SER A 138 13.22 -12.96 3.62
C SER A 138 14.28 -14.04 3.86
N ARG A 139 15.26 -14.18 2.94
CA ARG A 139 16.36 -15.15 3.08
C ARG A 139 17.47 -14.67 4.01
N ALA A 140 17.63 -13.37 4.17
CA ALA A 140 18.59 -12.78 5.10
C ALA A 140 18.14 -12.92 6.57
N SER A 141 16.81 -12.99 6.79
CA SER A 141 16.23 -13.20 8.12
C SER A 141 16.29 -14.69 8.49
N PRO A 142 17.00 -15.11 9.54
CA PRO A 142 16.91 -16.48 10.04
C PRO A 142 15.47 -16.73 10.50
N GLN A 143 14.77 -17.68 9.88
CA GLN A 143 13.48 -18.13 10.41
C GLN A 143 13.74 -18.72 11.81
N ALA A 144 13.22 -18.04 12.83
CA ALA A 144 13.33 -18.44 14.23
C ALA A 144 12.45 -19.65 14.55
#